data_AF-A0A2V4TBW3-F1
#
_entry.id   AF-A0A2V4TBW3-F1
#
_cell.length_a   1.000
_cell.length_b   1.000
_cell.length_c   1.000
_cell.angle_alpha   90.00
_cell.angle_beta   90.00
_cell.angle_gamma   90.00
#
_symmetry.space_group_name_H-M   'P 1'
#
loop_
_entity.id
_entity.type
_entity.pdbx_description
1 polymer ?
#
loop_
_entity_poly.entity_id
_entity_poly.type
_entity_poly.pdbx_seq_one_letter_code
_entity_poly.pdbx_strand_id
1 'polypeptide(L)'
;MVRNGELKAPVVIGRDHLDTGSVASPNRETESMKDGSDAVSDWPLLNALLNTAGGASWVSLHHGGGVGMGFSQHAGVVIVADGTQAAHERLGRVLLNDPATGVMRHADAGYELAQQTAREAGLKLPMLGR
;
A
#
# COMPACT_ATOMS: atom_id res chain seq x y z
N MET A 1 19.38 -1.65 -14.48
CA MET A 1 18.68 -1.26 -15.73
C MET A 1 18.80 0.24 -16.04
N VAL A 2 18.24 1.17 -15.25
CA VAL A 2 18.37 2.62 -15.55
C VAL A 2 19.80 3.12 -15.33
N ARG A 3 20.39 2.82 -14.16
CA ARG A 3 21.76 3.26 -13.81
C ARG A 3 22.86 2.80 -14.77
N ASN A 4 22.72 1.60 -15.35
CA ASN A 4 23.68 1.01 -16.29
C ASN A 4 23.30 1.24 -17.76
N GLY A 5 22.28 2.07 -18.06
CA GLY A 5 21.91 2.46 -19.42
C GLY A 5 21.20 1.39 -20.26
N GLU A 6 20.84 0.25 -19.68
CA GLU A 6 20.02 -0.78 -20.34
C GLU A 6 18.62 -0.23 -20.66
N LEU A 7 18.06 0.56 -19.74
CA LEU A 7 16.87 1.37 -19.99
C LEU A 7 17.29 2.81 -20.34
N LYS A 8 16.75 3.34 -21.43
CA LYS A 8 17.13 4.64 -21.99
C LYS A 8 16.70 5.85 -21.15
N ALA A 9 15.78 5.67 -20.21
CA ALA A 9 15.21 6.74 -19.39
C ALA A 9 14.74 6.18 -18.04
N PRO A 10 14.49 7.05 -17.04
CA PRO A 10 13.82 6.67 -15.80
C PRO A 10 12.48 5.96 -16.02
N VAL A 11 12.13 5.08 -15.08
CA VAL A 11 10.84 4.36 -15.10
C VAL A 11 10.00 4.78 -13.91
N VAL A 12 8.71 4.98 -14.18
CA VAL A 12 7.71 5.24 -13.16
C VAL A 12 7.10 3.91 -12.71
N ILE A 13 7.07 3.66 -11.41
CA ILE A 13 6.44 2.48 -10.81
C ILE A 13 5.29 2.95 -9.93
N GLY A 14 4.09 2.46 -10.20
CA GLY A 14 2.89 2.79 -9.44
C GLY A 14 1.86 1.68 -9.56
N ARG A 15 0.65 1.99 -9.11
CA ARG A 15 -0.51 1.09 -9.14
C ARG A 15 -1.81 1.89 -9.20
N ASP A 16 -2.91 1.19 -9.45
CA ASP A 16 -4.24 1.72 -9.14
C ASP A 16 -4.39 1.93 -7.62
N HIS A 17 -5.40 2.69 -7.22
CA HIS A 17 -5.81 2.85 -5.83
C HIS A 17 -6.48 1.58 -5.27
N LEU A 18 -6.92 0.66 -6.14
CA LEU A 18 -7.37 -0.69 -5.79
C LEU A 18 -6.15 -1.57 -5.50
N ASP A 19 -5.76 -1.64 -4.23
CA ASP A 19 -4.75 -2.58 -3.74
C ASP A 19 -5.01 -2.93 -2.27
N THR A 20 -4.39 -4.03 -1.83
CA THR A 20 -4.59 -4.71 -0.55
C THR A 20 -4.56 -3.81 0.69
N GLY A 21 -3.79 -2.72 0.69
CA GLY A 21 -3.67 -1.79 1.82
C GLY A 21 -4.23 -0.40 1.58
N SER A 22 -4.74 -0.12 0.39
CA SER A 22 -4.89 1.27 -0.08
C SER A 22 -6.33 1.72 -0.32
N VAL A 23 -7.33 0.93 0.07
CA VAL A 23 -8.74 1.27 -0.13
C VAL A 23 -9.61 0.75 1.01
N ALA A 24 -10.57 1.56 1.41
CA ALA A 24 -11.76 1.17 2.13
C ALA A 24 -12.98 1.42 1.22
N SER A 25 -13.69 0.36 0.85
CA SER A 25 -14.89 0.41 0.02
C SER A 25 -15.83 -0.77 0.37
N PRO A 26 -16.82 -0.56 1.24
CA PRO A 26 -17.70 -1.63 1.76
C PRO A 26 -18.56 -2.35 0.71
N ASN A 27 -18.69 -1.79 -0.49
CA ASN A 27 -19.46 -2.37 -1.59
C ASN A 27 -18.56 -2.96 -2.70
N ARG A 28 -17.24 -3.06 -2.45
CA ARG A 28 -16.23 -3.63 -3.37
C ARG A 28 -15.08 -4.25 -2.58
N GLU A 29 -13.95 -3.54 -2.42
CA GLU A 29 -12.68 -4.15 -2.00
C GLU A 29 -12.66 -4.60 -0.54
N THR A 30 -13.50 -3.98 0.29
CA THR A 30 -13.60 -4.30 1.71
C THR A 30 -14.99 -4.80 2.06
N GLU A 31 -15.76 -5.27 1.08
CA GLU A 31 -17.05 -5.90 1.31
C GLU A 31 -16.87 -7.22 2.07
N SER A 32 -17.62 -7.39 3.16
CA SER A 32 -17.67 -8.61 3.95
C SER A 32 -16.30 -9.04 4.50
N MET A 33 -15.56 -8.09 5.10
CA MET A 33 -14.35 -8.43 5.84
C MET A 33 -14.69 -9.41 6.96
N LYS A 34 -13.80 -10.38 7.22
CA LYS A 34 -14.01 -11.47 8.19
C LYS A 34 -14.43 -10.99 9.59
N ASP A 35 -13.94 -9.82 9.99
CA ASP A 35 -14.19 -9.19 11.29
C ASP A 35 -15.25 -8.07 11.25
N GLY A 36 -15.87 -7.82 10.09
CA GLY A 36 -16.84 -6.75 9.88
C GLY A 36 -16.24 -5.33 9.80
N SER A 37 -14.92 -5.20 9.59
CA SER A 37 -14.22 -3.91 9.49
C SER A 37 -14.39 -3.18 8.15
N ASP A 38 -15.40 -3.54 7.36
CA ASP A 38 -15.63 -3.10 5.99
C ASP A 38 -15.47 -1.58 5.78
N ALA A 39 -16.03 -0.78 6.70
CA ALA A 39 -16.09 0.67 6.60
C ALA A 39 -14.92 1.42 7.27
N VAL A 40 -13.95 0.71 7.84
CA VAL A 40 -12.80 1.35 8.50
C VAL A 40 -11.86 1.95 7.46
N SER A 41 -11.84 3.29 7.38
CA SER A 41 -11.04 4.04 6.40
C SER A 41 -9.70 4.56 6.91
N ASP A 42 -9.28 4.18 8.12
CA ASP A 42 -7.94 4.55 8.64
C ASP A 42 -6.82 3.98 7.76
N TRP A 43 -6.99 2.76 7.24
CA TRP A 43 -5.98 2.04 6.45
C TRP A 43 -5.51 2.77 5.18
N PRO A 44 -6.37 3.22 4.26
CA PRO A 44 -5.93 4.00 3.10
C PRO A 44 -5.27 5.34 3.50
N LEU A 45 -5.69 5.97 4.59
CA LEU A 45 -5.06 7.19 5.10
C LEU A 45 -3.64 6.90 5.60
N LEU A 46 -3.45 5.84 6.39
CA LEU A 46 -2.15 5.38 6.86
C LEU A 46 -1.25 4.93 5.70
N ASN A 47 -1.80 4.28 4.67
CA ASN A 47 -1.05 3.92 3.46
C ASN A 47 -0.45 5.17 2.79
N ALA A 48 -1.26 6.22 2.60
CA ALA A 48 -0.76 7.48 2.04
C ALA A 48 0.30 8.15 2.92
N LEU A 49 0.07 8.22 4.23
CA LEU A 49 1.02 8.81 5.18
C LEU A 49 2.34 8.05 5.20
N LEU A 50 2.30 6.72 5.20
CA LEU A 50 3.50 5.88 5.21
C LEU A 50 4.26 5.95 3.88
N ASN A 51 3.57 6.01 2.74
CA ASN A 51 4.19 6.20 1.44
C ASN A 51 4.85 7.59 1.31
N THR A 52 4.22 8.62 1.88
CA THR A 52 4.80 9.96 1.98
C THR A 52 6.09 9.92 2.81
N ALA A 53 6.04 9.30 4.00
CA ALA A 53 7.19 9.15 4.89
C ALA A 53 8.30 8.26 4.28
N GLY A 54 7.94 7.25 3.50
CA GLY A 54 8.87 6.34 2.82
C GLY A 54 9.66 7.01 1.68
N GLY A 55 9.12 8.11 1.14
CA GLY A 55 9.72 8.90 0.08
C GLY A 55 9.23 8.54 -1.33
N ALA A 56 7.94 8.24 -1.49
CA ALA A 56 7.33 8.13 -2.81
C ALA A 56 7.52 9.44 -3.61
N SER A 57 7.50 9.36 -4.93
CA SER A 57 7.62 10.55 -5.80
C SER A 57 6.35 11.38 -5.79
N TRP A 58 5.19 10.74 -5.74
CA TRP A 58 3.93 11.39 -5.38
C TRP A 58 2.98 10.42 -4.71
N VAL A 59 2.08 10.98 -3.90
CA VAL A 59 1.05 10.28 -3.15
C VAL A 59 -0.27 11.04 -3.35
N SER A 60 -1.36 10.30 -3.47
CA SER A 60 -2.71 10.85 -3.62
C SER A 60 -3.65 10.24 -2.59
N LEU A 61 -4.56 11.04 -2.05
CA LEU A 61 -5.69 10.59 -1.24
C LEU A 61 -6.97 11.07 -1.90
N HIS A 62 -7.81 10.12 -2.33
CA HIS A 62 -9.02 10.39 -3.10
C HIS A 62 -10.25 9.76 -2.43
N HIS A 63 -11.41 10.26 -2.84
CA HIS A 63 -12.72 9.82 -2.37
C HIS A 63 -13.61 9.42 -3.54
N GLY A 64 -14.38 8.33 -3.36
CA GLY A 64 -15.48 7.93 -4.23
C GLY A 64 -15.09 7.37 -5.59
N GLY A 65 -13.83 7.00 -5.80
CA GLY A 65 -13.41 6.28 -7.00
C GLY A 65 -14.07 4.92 -7.09
N GLY A 66 -14.48 4.54 -8.29
CA GLY A 66 -15.17 3.28 -8.57
C GLY A 66 -16.65 3.26 -8.20
N VAL A 67 -16.98 3.59 -6.94
CA VAL A 67 -18.33 3.40 -6.35
C VAL A 67 -19.11 4.69 -6.10
N GLY A 68 -18.53 5.84 -6.42
CA GLY A 68 -19.18 7.15 -6.29
C GLY A 68 -19.06 7.77 -4.90
N MET A 69 -19.55 9.00 -4.80
CA MET A 69 -19.46 9.82 -3.58
C MET A 69 -20.10 9.11 -2.38
N GLY A 70 -19.40 9.15 -1.24
CA GLY A 70 -19.80 8.52 0.01
C GLY A 70 -19.34 7.08 0.22
N PHE A 71 -18.86 6.39 -0.81
CA PHE A 71 -18.72 4.92 -0.76
C PHE A 71 -17.28 4.38 -0.77
N SER A 72 -16.27 5.23 -0.96
CA SER A 72 -14.86 4.79 -0.84
C SER A 72 -13.91 5.90 -0.41
N GLN A 73 -12.84 5.50 0.27
CA GLN A 73 -11.64 6.32 0.53
C GLN A 73 -10.41 5.49 0.16
N HIS A 74 -9.49 6.06 -0.62
CA HIS A 74 -8.38 5.29 -1.15
C HIS A 74 -7.14 6.12 -1.52
N ALA A 75 -5.98 5.48 -1.45
CA ALA A 75 -4.67 6.07 -1.64
C ALA A 75 -3.94 5.54 -2.87
N GLY A 76 -3.25 6.43 -3.57
CA GLY A 76 -2.37 6.11 -4.69
C GLY A 76 -0.92 6.42 -4.33
N VAL A 77 -0.01 5.65 -4.91
CA VAL A 77 1.43 5.84 -4.74
C VAL A 77 2.12 5.65 -6.07
N VAL A 78 3.11 6.50 -6.32
CA VAL A 78 4.02 6.34 -7.44
C VAL A 78 5.43 6.75 -7.04
N ILE A 79 6.42 6.00 -7.52
CA ILE A 79 7.84 6.24 -7.28
C ILE A 79 8.65 6.12 -8.58
N VAL A 80 9.57 7.06 -8.78
CA VAL A 80 10.45 7.10 -9.95
C VAL A 80 11.75 6.37 -9.66
N ALA A 81 12.07 5.39 -10.51
CA ALA A 81 13.37 4.74 -10.57
C ALA A 81 14.26 5.47 -11.60
N ASP A 82 15.00 6.48 -11.15
CA ASP A 82 15.88 7.32 -11.98
C ASP A 82 17.35 6.83 -12.03
N GLY A 83 17.67 5.74 -11.35
CA GLY A 83 19.02 5.17 -11.30
C GLY A 83 19.95 5.81 -10.24
N THR A 84 19.48 6.80 -9.48
CA THR A 84 20.25 7.41 -8.38
C THR A 84 20.28 6.54 -7.13
N GLN A 85 21.30 6.72 -6.28
CA GLN A 85 21.38 6.07 -4.97
C GLN A 85 20.20 6.48 -4.06
N ALA A 86 19.79 7.75 -4.12
CA ALA A 86 18.66 8.25 -3.36
C ALA A 86 17.33 7.59 -3.79
N ALA A 87 17.13 7.33 -5.08
CA ALA A 87 15.98 6.54 -5.54
C ALA A 87 16.07 5.07 -5.08
N HIS A 88 17.25 4.45 -5.09
CA HIS A 88 17.43 3.07 -4.61
C HIS A 88 16.95 2.90 -3.16
N GLU A 89 17.33 3.81 -2.26
CA GLU A 89 16.88 3.76 -0.86
C GLU A 89 15.37 3.99 -0.69
N ARG A 90 14.80 4.97 -1.43
CA ARG A 90 13.36 5.25 -1.41
C ARG A 90 12.55 4.07 -1.96
N LEU A 91 13.00 3.47 -3.06
CA LEU A 91 12.38 2.28 -3.65
C LEU A 91 12.36 1.12 -2.66
N GLY A 92 13.47 0.86 -1.96
CA GLY A 92 13.54 -0.20 -0.96
C GLY A 92 12.54 -0.03 0.19
N ARG A 93 12.26 1.22 0.60
CA ARG A 93 11.26 1.51 1.64
C ARG A 93 9.84 1.48 1.11
N VAL A 94 9.56 2.21 0.03
CA VAL A 94 8.20 2.39 -0.50
C VAL A 94 7.64 1.08 -1.03
N LEU A 95 8.42 0.33 -1.83
CA LEU A 95 7.97 -0.95 -2.39
C LEU A 95 7.92 -2.10 -1.37
N LEU A 96 8.46 -1.89 -0.16
CA LEU A 96 8.24 -2.78 0.98
C LEU A 96 6.98 -2.34 1.75
N ASN A 97 6.93 -1.08 2.15
CA ASN A 97 5.91 -0.54 3.05
C ASN A 97 4.51 -0.56 2.42
N ASP A 98 4.38 -0.19 1.15
CA ASP A 98 3.08 -0.09 0.48
C ASP A 98 2.32 -1.43 0.50
N PRO A 99 2.84 -2.55 -0.05
CA PRO A 99 2.15 -3.84 0.05
C PRO A 99 2.14 -4.39 1.49
N ALA A 100 3.13 -4.08 2.32
CA ALA A 100 3.13 -4.51 3.73
C ALA A 100 1.97 -3.92 4.53
N THR A 101 1.45 -2.73 4.17
CA THR A 101 0.23 -2.20 4.79
C THR A 101 -1.00 -3.04 4.46
N GLY A 102 -1.05 -3.66 3.27
CA GLY A 102 -2.12 -4.57 2.90
C GLY A 102 -2.07 -5.89 3.67
N VAL A 103 -0.87 -6.44 3.85
CA VAL A 103 -0.65 -7.61 4.72
C VAL A 103 -1.04 -7.29 6.16
N MET A 104 -0.60 -6.13 6.69
CA MET A 104 -0.97 -5.65 8.02
C MET A 104 -2.49 -5.56 8.19
N ARG A 105 -3.18 -4.88 7.29
CA ARG A 105 -4.64 -4.69 7.33
C ARG A 105 -5.40 -6.01 7.37
N HIS A 106 -5.05 -6.95 6.51
CA HIS A 106 -5.73 -8.24 6.45
C HIS A 106 -5.34 -9.17 7.60
N ALA A 107 -4.11 -9.07 8.11
CA ALA A 107 -3.70 -9.81 9.30
C ALA A 107 -4.46 -9.35 10.54
N ASP A 108 -4.68 -8.04 10.66
CA ASP A 108 -5.50 -7.40 11.71
C ASP A 108 -6.96 -7.88 11.65
N ALA A 109 -7.55 -7.91 10.46
CA ALA A 109 -8.89 -8.48 10.23
C ALA A 109 -8.98 -10.01 10.41
N GLY A 110 -7.91 -10.67 10.83
CA GLY A 110 -7.90 -12.08 11.22
C GLY A 110 -7.75 -13.08 10.06
N TYR A 111 -7.27 -12.66 8.88
CA TYR A 111 -6.99 -13.58 7.77
C TYR A 111 -5.68 -14.33 7.99
N GLU A 112 -5.76 -15.67 8.13
CA GLU A 112 -4.63 -16.53 8.49
C GLU A 112 -3.47 -16.45 7.47
N LEU A 113 -3.80 -16.36 6.18
CA LEU A 113 -2.80 -16.20 5.13
C LEU A 113 -2.02 -14.89 5.29
N ALA A 114 -2.69 -13.78 5.61
CA ALA A 114 -2.01 -12.51 5.83
C ALA A 114 -1.11 -12.55 7.08
N GLN A 115 -1.56 -13.24 8.13
CA GLN A 115 -0.76 -13.46 9.33
C GLN A 115 0.49 -14.32 9.04
N GLN A 116 0.35 -15.36 8.22
CA GLN A 116 1.48 -16.17 7.76
C GLN A 116 2.44 -15.34 6.92
N THR A 117 1.95 -14.59 5.93
CA THR A 117 2.76 -13.71 5.10
C THR A 117 3.51 -12.68 5.95
N ALA A 118 2.87 -12.12 6.98
CA ALA A 118 3.52 -11.19 7.89
C ALA A 118 4.71 -11.83 8.62
N ARG A 119 4.57 -13.08 9.09
CA ARG A 119 5.65 -13.84 9.74
C ARG A 119 6.78 -14.18 8.75
N GLU A 120 6.45 -14.68 7.57
CA GLU A 120 7.42 -15.06 6.53
C GLU A 120 8.24 -13.85 6.04
N ALA A 121 7.59 -12.70 5.86
CA ALA A 121 8.24 -11.47 5.45
C ALA A 121 8.90 -10.70 6.62
N GLY A 122 8.79 -11.19 7.86
CA GLY A 122 9.37 -10.55 9.05
C GLY A 122 8.76 -9.18 9.37
N LEU A 123 7.47 -8.97 9.06
CA LEU A 123 6.77 -7.73 9.34
C LEU A 123 6.59 -7.54 10.85
N LYS A 124 6.75 -6.30 11.31
CA LYS A 124 6.60 -5.95 12.72
C LYS A 124 5.17 -5.52 13.00
N LEU A 125 4.30 -6.47 13.32
CA LEU A 125 2.91 -6.22 13.71
C LEU A 125 2.77 -6.34 15.24
N PRO A 126 2.72 -5.22 15.99
CA PRO A 126 2.85 -5.27 17.45
C PRO A 126 1.81 -6.14 18.18
N MET A 127 0.61 -6.23 17.62
CA MET A 127 -0.51 -6.96 18.21
C MET A 127 -0.56 -8.45 17.81
N LEU A 128 0.19 -8.86 16.78
CA LEU A 128 0.08 -10.22 16.21
C LEU A 128 0.98 -11.26 16.89
N GLY A 129 1.72 -10.86 17.93
CA GLY A 129 2.78 -11.69 18.52
C GLY A 129 3.95 -11.95 17.54
N ARG A 130 5.00 -12.61 18.01
CA ARG A 130 6.03 -13.20 17.13
C ARG A 130 5.72 -14.67 16.90
#